data_AF-A0A523DF44-F1
#
_entry.id   AF-A0A523DF44-F1
#
_cell.length_a   1.000
_cell.length_b   1.000
_cell.length_c   1.000
_cell.angle_alpha   90.00
_cell.angle_beta   90.00
_cell.angle_gamma   90.00
#
_symmetry.space_group_name_H-M   'P 1'
#
loop_
_entity.id
_entity.type
_entity.pdbx_description
1 polymer ?
#
loop_
_entity_poly.entity_id
_entity_poly.type
_entity_poly.pdbx_seq_one_letter_code
_entity_poly.pdbx_strand_id
1 'polypeptide(L)'
;SHYVCPSCDHESDIFGTGGGESVAKDLGVPFLGRIPIYQSIREGGDSGNPVVVAEPDSPAARAFLDVAERAAAQVSIAAFSPITATVS
;
A
#
# COMPACT_ATOMS: atom_id res chain seq x y z
N SER A 1 6.95 -1.22 6.51
CA SER A 1 6.61 0.18 6.20
C SER A 1 7.59 1.04 6.98
N HIS A 2 7.92 2.22 6.48
CA HIS A 2 8.80 3.16 7.18
C HIS A 2 7.97 4.33 7.73
N TYR A 3 8.50 5.04 8.71
CA TYR A 3 7.98 6.30 9.22
C TYR A 3 8.71 7.46 8.58
N VAL A 4 7.97 8.49 8.18
CA VAL A 4 8.51 9.72 7.58
C VAL A 4 8.41 10.83 8.62
N CYS A 5 9.56 11.37 9.04
CA CYS A 5 9.61 12.44 10.04
C CYS A 5 9.07 13.76 9.46
N PRO A 6 8.05 14.40 10.06
CA PRO A 6 7.45 15.63 9.53
C PRO A 6 8.37 16.85 9.64
N SER A 7 9.45 16.77 10.43
CA SER A 7 10.37 17.90 10.67
C SER A 7 11.61 17.88 9.80
N CYS A 8 12.01 16.72 9.27
CA CYS A 8 13.25 16.58 8.50
C CYS A 8 13.17 15.61 7.32
N ASP A 9 11.99 15.05 7.04
CA ASP A 9 11.73 14.10 5.95
C ASP A 9 12.54 12.79 6.01
N HIS A 10 13.20 12.53 7.15
CA HIS A 10 13.96 11.30 7.36
C HIS A 10 13.03 10.09 7.46
N GLU A 11 13.35 9.05 6.68
CA GLU A 11 12.69 7.75 6.72
C GLU A 11 13.35 6.83 7.76
N SER A 12 12.55 6.24 8.65
CA SER A 12 13.01 5.35 9.70
C SER A 12 12.11 4.14 9.90
N ASP A 13 12.71 2.96 10.08
CA ASP A 13 11.99 1.71 10.31
C ASP A 13 11.68 1.48 11.79
N ILE A 14 10.72 2.24 12.32
CA ILE A 14 10.37 2.20 13.76
C ILE A 14 9.65 0.91 14.20
N PHE A 15 9.14 0.11 13.26
CA PHE A 15 8.42 -1.14 13.54
C PHE A 15 9.04 -2.37 12.82
N GLY A 16 10.33 -2.30 12.46
CA GLY A 16 10.97 -3.32 11.64
C GLY A 16 10.40 -3.39 10.22
N THR A 17 10.98 -4.24 9.37
CA THR A 17 10.63 -4.33 7.95
C THR A 17 10.32 -5.75 7.50
N GLY A 18 9.62 -5.88 6.37
CA GLY A 18 9.41 -7.16 5.70
C GLY A 18 8.33 -8.08 6.28
N GLY A 19 7.84 -7.87 7.51
CA GLY A 19 6.86 -8.78 8.14
C GLY A 19 5.62 -9.08 7.28
N GLY A 20 4.97 -8.05 6.72
CA GLY A 20 3.83 -8.25 5.83
C GLY A 20 4.16 -8.91 4.49
N GLU A 21 5.37 -8.67 3.95
CA GLU A 21 5.83 -9.33 2.71
C GLU A 21 6.15 -10.81 2.97
N SER A 22 6.73 -11.14 4.13
CA SER A 22 6.95 -12.51 4.55
C SER A 22 5.63 -13.26 4.69
N VAL A 23 4.66 -12.70 5.39
CA VAL A 23 3.34 -13.34 5.56
C VAL A 23 2.63 -13.52 4.22
N ALA A 24 2.70 -12.54 3.32
CA ALA A 24 2.14 -12.68 1.98
C ALA A 24 2.77 -13.84 1.21
N LYS A 25 4.11 -13.97 1.29
CA LYS A 25 4.85 -15.10 0.72
C LYS A 25 4.44 -16.43 1.34
N ASP A 26 4.33 -16.51 2.67
CA ASP A 26 3.99 -17.73 3.40
C ASP A 26 2.56 -18.20 3.08
N LEU A 27 1.63 -17.26 2.87
CA LEU A 27 0.25 -17.54 2.48
C LEU A 27 0.08 -17.75 0.96
N GLY A 28 1.13 -17.55 0.16
CA GLY A 28 1.05 -17.63 -1.29
C GLY A 28 0.15 -16.57 -1.92
N VAL A 29 -0.04 -15.42 -1.26
CA VAL A 29 -0.86 -14.32 -1.74
C VAL A 29 -0.01 -13.17 -2.28
N PRO A 30 -0.52 -12.37 -3.23
CA PRO A 30 0.21 -11.23 -3.77
C PRO A 30 0.53 -10.18 -2.69
N PHE A 31 1.78 -9.72 -2.68
CA PHE A 31 2.17 -8.56 -1.88
C PHE A 31 1.91 -7.26 -2.64
N LEU A 32 0.95 -6.46 -2.17
CA LEU A 32 0.53 -5.24 -2.88
C LEU A 32 1.48 -4.06 -2.65
N GLY A 33 2.24 -4.02 -1.56
CA GLY A 33 3.22 -2.96 -1.31
C GLY A 33 3.25 -2.49 0.13
N ARG A 34 3.90 -1.34 0.35
CA ARG A 34 4.13 -0.73 1.66
C ARG A 34 3.64 0.71 1.63
N ILE A 35 2.76 1.07 2.56
CA ILE A 35 2.38 2.47 2.77
C ILE A 35 3.20 3.02 3.96
N PRO A 36 3.86 4.17 3.82
CA PRO A 36 4.60 4.77 4.92
C PRO A 36 3.67 5.34 5.99
N ILE A 37 4.18 5.45 7.23
CA ILE A 37 3.53 6.22 8.28
C ILE A 37 3.92 7.68 8.05
N TYR A 38 3.00 8.41 7.42
CA TYR A 38 3.19 9.80 7.00
C TYR A 38 2.04 10.66 7.51
N GLN A 39 2.35 11.78 8.18
CA GLN A 39 1.36 12.60 8.88
C GLN A 39 0.24 13.09 7.95
N SER A 40 0.60 13.52 6.74
CA SER A 40 -0.37 14.03 5.75
C SER A 40 -1.37 12.97 5.29
N ILE A 41 -1.11 11.67 5.46
CA ILE A 41 -2.11 10.62 5.18
C ILE A 41 -3.31 10.78 6.12
N ARG A 42 -3.05 10.90 7.42
CA ARG A 42 -4.11 11.05 8.44
C ARG A 42 -4.84 12.37 8.24
N GLU A 43 -4.10 13.47 8.13
CA GLU A 43 -4.68 14.81 8.00
C GLU A 43 -5.47 14.98 6.71
N GLY A 44 -4.96 14.45 5.60
CA GLY A 44 -5.66 14.43 4.32
C GLY A 44 -6.94 13.59 4.36
N GLY A 45 -6.90 12.45 5.06
CA GLY A 45 -8.09 11.62 5.30
C GLY A 45 -9.15 12.35 6.14
N ASP A 46 -8.73 12.97 7.25
CA ASP A 46 -9.63 13.69 8.18
C ASP A 46 -10.26 14.93 7.52
N SER A 47 -9.50 15.63 6.68
CA SER A 47 -9.94 16.86 5.99
C SER A 47 -10.69 16.60 4.68
N GLY A 48 -10.72 15.36 4.18
CA GLY A 48 -11.29 15.03 2.88
C GLY A 48 -10.42 15.44 1.68
N ASN A 49 -9.16 15.82 1.92
CA ASN A 49 -8.17 16.12 0.87
C ASN A 49 -7.01 15.11 0.93
N PRO A 50 -7.18 13.91 0.34
CA PRO A 50 -6.25 12.81 0.52
C PRO A 50 -4.85 13.13 -0.02
N VAL A 51 -3.82 12.48 0.52
CA VAL A 51 -2.41 12.74 0.19
C VAL A 51 -2.09 12.66 -1.31
N VAL A 52 -2.80 11.81 -2.06
CA VAL A 52 -2.63 11.69 -3.52
C VAL A 52 -3.10 12.91 -4.31
N VAL A 53 -3.98 13.74 -3.72
CA VAL A 53 -4.44 15.02 -4.29
C VAL A 53 -3.65 16.18 -3.70
N ALA A 54 -3.48 16.18 -2.37
CA ALA A 54 -2.82 17.27 -1.65
C ALA A 54 -1.31 17.35 -1.92
N GLU A 55 -0.64 16.20 -2.04
CA GLU A 55 0.81 16.08 -2.18
C GLU A 55 1.18 14.97 -3.19
N PRO A 56 0.86 15.16 -4.49
CA PRO A 56 0.98 14.10 -5.50
C PRO A 56 2.41 13.58 -5.70
N ASP A 57 3.41 14.40 -5.41
CA ASP A 57 4.83 14.04 -5.53
C ASP A 57 5.44 13.41 -4.27
N SER A 58 4.66 13.32 -3.18
CA SER A 58 5.14 12.73 -1.93
C SER A 58 5.42 11.22 -2.06
N PRO A 59 6.37 10.67 -1.29
CA PRO A 59 6.59 9.22 -1.24
C PRO A 59 5.32 8.45 -0.87
N ALA A 60 4.47 9.03 0.00
CA ALA A 60 3.19 8.45 0.40
C ALA A 60 2.19 8.38 -0.76
N ALA A 61 2.04 9.46 -1.54
CA ALA A 61 1.15 9.47 -2.70
C ALA A 61 1.56 8.42 -3.74
N ARG A 62 2.85 8.35 -4.06
CA ARG A 62 3.39 7.34 -4.98
C ARG A 62 3.15 5.92 -4.48
N ALA A 63 3.39 5.66 -3.19
CA ALA A 63 3.15 4.35 -2.58
C ALA A 63 1.67 3.93 -2.66
N PHE A 64 0.73 4.86 -2.45
CA PHE A 64 -0.70 4.58 -2.59
C PHE A 64 -1.09 4.25 -4.03
N LEU A 65 -0.57 4.99 -5.01
CA LEU A 65 -0.83 4.73 -6.42
C LEU A 65 -0.29 3.35 -6.84
N ASP A 66 0.94 3.02 -6.47
CA ASP A 66 1.55 1.70 -6.74
C ASP A 66 0.72 0.54 -6.15
N VAL A 67 0.25 0.69 -4.91
CA VAL A 67 -0.60 -0.32 -4.25
C VAL A 67 -1.95 -0.44 -4.96
N ALA A 68 -2.56 0.67 -5.36
CA ALA A 68 -3.83 0.69 -6.07
C ALA A 68 -3.71 0.04 -7.45
N GLU A 69 -2.64 0.30 -8.20
CA GLU A 69 -2.37 -0.32 -9.50
C GLU A 69 -2.22 -1.84 -9.36
N ARG A 70 -1.45 -2.31 -8.38
CA ARG A 70 -1.26 -3.74 -8.11
C ARG A 70 -2.56 -4.39 -7.68
N ALA A 71 -3.37 -3.71 -6.85
CA ALA A 71 -4.68 -4.20 -6.45
C ALA A 71 -5.61 -4.34 -7.67
N ALA A 72 -5.68 -3.33 -8.54
CA ALA A 72 -6.47 -3.38 -9.77
C ALA A 72 -6.01 -4.50 -10.72
N ALA A 73 -4.70 -4.74 -10.81
CA ALA A 73 -4.16 -5.87 -11.56
C ALA A 73 -4.63 -7.21 -10.97
N GLN A 74 -4.61 -7.39 -9.64
CA GLN A 74 -5.11 -8.61 -8.99
C GLN A 74 -6.61 -8.80 -9.19
N VAL A 75 -7.41 -7.74 -9.13
CA VAL A 75 -8.84 -7.80 -9.43
C VAL A 75 -9.06 -8.24 -10.89
N SER A 76 -8.28 -7.70 -11.82
CA SER A 76 -8.36 -8.08 -13.23
C SER A 76 -8.00 -9.56 -13.42
N ILE A 77 -6.90 -10.02 -12.83
CA ILE A 77 -6.49 -11.44 -12.86
C ILE A 77 -7.59 -12.33 -12.28
N ALA A 78 -8.15 -11.96 -11.13
CA ALA A 78 -9.23 -12.72 -10.50
C ALA A 78 -10.51 -12.76 -11.34
N ALA A 79 -10.84 -11.68 -12.05
CA ALA A 79 -12.00 -11.61 -12.94
C ALA A 79 -11.83 -12.43 -14.23
N PHE A 80 -10.60 -12.59 -14.73
CA PHE A 80 -10.29 -13.36 -15.94
C PHE A 80 -9.86 -14.80 -15.67
N SER A 81 -9.58 -15.17 -14.42
CA SER A 81 -9.34 -16.55 -14.05
C SER A 81 -10.66 -17.32 -14.18
N PRO A 82 -10.73 -18.41 -14.96
CA PRO A 82 -11.94 -19.20 -15.02
C PRO A 82 -12.27 -19.63 -13.59
N ILE A 83 -13.50 -19.38 -13.15
CA ILE A 83 -14.00 -19.93 -11.90
C ILE A 83 -13.86 -21.45 -12.06
N THR A 84 -12.82 -22.02 -11.46
CA THR A 84 -12.71 -23.46 -11.27
C THR A 84 -13.72 -23.84 -10.19
N ALA A 85 -15.00 -23.76 -10.56
CA ALA A 85 -16.10 -24.36 -9.82
C ALA A 85 -16.01 -25.87 -10.00
N THR A 86 -15.03 -26.49 -9.36
CA THR A 86 -15.10 -27.88 -8.95
C THR A 86 -15.10 -27.91 -7.45
N VAL A 87 -16.30 -27.81 -6.89
CA VAL A 87 -16.61 -28.49 -5.63
C VAL A 87 -17.02 -29.90 -6.02
N SER A 88 -16.13 -30.87 -5.76
CA SER A 88 -16.50 -32.26 -5.48
C SER A 88 -16.90 -32.38 -4.02
#